data_AF-A0A8T7D6N8-F1
#
_entry.id   AF-A0A8T7D6N8-F1
#
_cell.length_a   1.000
_cell.length_b   1.000
_cell.length_c   1.000
_cell.angle_alpha   90.00
_cell.angle_beta   90.00
_cell.angle_gamma   90.00
#
_symmetry.space_group_name_H-M   'P 1'
#
loop_
_entity.id
_entity.type
_entity.pdbx_description
1 polymer ?
#
loop_
_entity_poly.entity_id
_entity_poly.type
_entity_poly.pdbx_seq_one_letter_code
_entity_poly.pdbx_strand_id
1 'polypeptide(L)'
;MKKYITVFLCFAISLLGAGSLYGQKIVLSGANSPGFKFSTTPAGALADPVQPVIHYQQNISMLAGIDDRPTLSVYGDGRVHVHYPEYMKKAGDYEMKLSEDEVAGLVQSLHKDGVLEFDQDKVKAKIRSERKALRESGQLYAISDAMETVVDIRLDEYQRDKSSASIKNFHKRFKWKNIEQQALRFNQQRELVDAHSSVKNLQRLMQDSRLTKQGR
;
A
#
# COMPACT_ATOMS: atom_id res chain seq x y z
N MET A 1 69.77 24.52 2.37
CA MET A 1 69.56 24.15 0.96
C MET A 1 68.31 23.28 0.87
N LYS A 2 67.25 23.81 0.26
CA LYS A 2 65.92 23.19 0.17
C LYS A 2 65.92 22.16 -0.97
N LYS A 3 65.56 20.91 -0.66
CA LYS A 3 65.34 19.85 -1.66
C LYS A 3 63.85 19.74 -1.95
N TYR A 4 63.48 19.97 -3.22
CA TYR A 4 62.15 19.73 -3.77
C TYR A 4 62.00 18.22 -4.04
N ILE A 5 60.94 17.61 -3.51
CA ILE A 5 60.52 16.26 -3.89
C ILE A 5 59.20 16.40 -4.64
N THR A 6 59.28 16.17 -5.94
CA THR A 6 58.19 16.03 -6.88
C THR A 6 57.46 14.71 -6.56
N VAL A 7 56.21 14.79 -6.10
CA VAL A 7 55.35 13.61 -5.96
C VAL A 7 54.41 13.54 -7.15
N PHE A 8 54.48 12.39 -7.83
CA PHE A 8 53.76 12.04 -9.04
C PHE A 8 52.24 12.03 -8.83
N LEU A 9 51.57 12.64 -9.80
CA LEU A 9 50.14 12.62 -10.05
C LEU A 9 49.70 11.17 -10.38
N CYS A 10 48.92 10.54 -9.51
CA CYS A 10 48.17 9.33 -9.86
C CYS A 10 46.73 9.72 -10.19
N PHE A 11 46.42 9.69 -11.49
CA PHE A 11 45.05 9.68 -12.00
C PHE A 11 44.40 8.35 -11.61
N ALA A 12 43.57 8.36 -10.58
CA ALA A 12 42.61 7.28 -10.37
C ALA A 12 41.46 7.48 -11.36
N ILE A 13 41.49 6.72 -12.45
CA ILE A 13 40.34 6.52 -13.34
C ILE A 13 39.31 5.73 -12.53
N SER A 14 38.38 6.42 -11.89
CA SER A 14 37.18 5.79 -11.38
C SER A 14 36.37 5.30 -12.57
N LEU A 15 36.31 3.98 -12.74
CA LEU A 15 35.33 3.33 -13.60
C LEU A 15 33.94 3.87 -13.22
N LEU A 16 33.34 4.65 -14.11
CA LEU A 16 31.90 4.85 -14.15
C LEU A 16 31.28 3.48 -14.38
N GLY A 17 30.91 2.80 -13.29
CA GLY A 17 29.95 1.73 -13.35
C GLY A 17 28.71 2.30 -14.00
N ALA A 18 28.27 1.70 -15.11
CA ALA A 18 26.98 1.94 -15.72
C ALA A 18 25.91 1.53 -14.70
N GLY A 19 25.61 2.45 -13.77
CA GLY A 19 24.46 2.35 -12.88
C GLY A 19 23.24 2.37 -13.78
N SER A 20 22.58 1.23 -13.88
CA SER A 20 21.31 1.12 -14.56
C SER A 20 20.40 2.27 -14.13
N LEU A 21 19.98 3.08 -15.10
CA LEU A 21 19.07 4.21 -14.94
C LEU A 21 17.67 3.69 -14.61
N TYR A 22 17.49 3.11 -13.43
CA TYR A 22 16.17 2.76 -12.94
C TYR A 22 15.49 4.02 -12.46
N GLY A 23 14.38 4.38 -13.11
CA GLY A 23 13.50 5.43 -12.63
C GLY A 23 13.06 5.08 -11.22
N GLN A 24 13.37 5.94 -10.26
CA GLN A 24 12.91 5.85 -8.88
C GLN A 24 12.32 7.19 -8.48
N LYS A 25 11.15 7.15 -7.86
CA LYS A 25 10.61 8.31 -7.17
C LYS A 25 11.12 8.29 -5.74
N ILE A 26 11.63 9.43 -5.27
CA ILE A 26 12.05 9.63 -3.89
C ILE A 26 11.13 10.67 -3.27
N VAL A 27 10.47 10.27 -2.18
CA VAL A 27 9.69 11.17 -1.32
C VAL A 27 10.50 11.37 -0.04
N LEU A 28 10.86 12.61 0.26
CA LEU A 28 11.66 12.93 1.45
C LEU A 28 10.76 13.00 2.69
N SER A 29 11.24 12.47 3.81
CA SER A 29 10.52 12.55 5.08
C SER A 29 10.51 14.00 5.61
N GLY A 30 9.35 14.41 6.13
CA GLY A 30 9.17 15.67 6.86
C GLY A 30 9.14 15.46 8.37
N ALA A 31 8.87 16.53 9.13
CA ALA A 31 8.71 16.44 10.57
C ALA A 31 7.53 15.52 10.96
N ASN A 32 6.46 15.55 10.16
CA ASN A 32 5.24 14.77 10.37
C ASN A 32 4.75 14.10 9.06
N SER A 33 5.68 13.82 8.14
CA SER A 33 5.33 13.18 6.86
C SER A 33 6.34 12.08 6.52
N PRO A 34 5.86 10.96 5.96
CA PRO A 34 6.72 9.82 5.68
C PRO A 34 7.60 10.11 4.46
N GLY A 35 8.83 9.63 4.53
CA GLY A 35 9.72 9.48 3.38
C GLY A 35 9.72 8.04 2.88
N PHE A 36 9.87 7.84 1.58
CA PHE A 36 9.91 6.52 0.97
C PHE A 36 10.39 6.62 -0.48
N LYS A 37 10.75 5.47 -1.03
CA LYS A 37 11.09 5.28 -2.44
C LYS A 37 10.21 4.21 -3.06
N PHE A 38 9.99 4.33 -4.36
CA PHE A 38 9.40 3.26 -5.15
C PHE A 38 9.97 3.29 -6.57
N SER A 39 10.04 2.11 -7.19
CA SER A 39 10.47 1.97 -8.58
C SER A 39 9.39 2.50 -9.53
N THR A 40 9.77 3.39 -10.45
CA THR A 40 8.93 3.87 -11.55
C THR A 40 9.23 3.13 -12.85
N THR A 41 10.05 2.07 -12.79
CA THR A 41 10.38 1.25 -13.94
C THR A 41 9.15 0.44 -14.38
N PRO A 42 8.68 0.57 -15.64
CA PRO A 42 7.51 -0.15 -16.12
C PRO A 42 7.69 -1.68 -16.08
N ALA A 43 6.57 -2.38 -15.89
CA ALA A 43 6.52 -3.84 -16.02
C ALA A 43 6.95 -4.26 -17.44
N GLY A 44 7.96 -5.13 -17.54
CA GLY A 44 8.49 -5.63 -18.82
C GLY A 44 9.86 -5.07 -19.23
N ALA A 45 10.41 -4.08 -18.52
CA ALA A 45 11.78 -3.59 -18.76
C ALA A 45 12.88 -4.48 -18.14
N LEU A 46 12.52 -5.45 -17.28
CA LEU A 46 13.38 -6.44 -16.65
C LEU A 46 12.69 -7.80 -16.53
N ALA A 47 13.48 -8.87 -16.38
CA ALA A 47 13.03 -10.26 -16.26
C ALA A 47 12.26 -10.59 -14.96
N ASP A 48 12.25 -9.68 -13.98
CA ASP A 48 11.51 -9.84 -12.73
C ASP A 48 10.14 -9.17 -12.78
N PRO A 49 9.07 -9.81 -12.23
CA PRO A 49 7.75 -9.21 -12.21
C PRO A 49 7.75 -7.95 -11.33
N VAL A 50 7.46 -6.80 -11.95
CA VAL A 50 7.32 -5.54 -11.22
C VAL A 50 6.17 -5.67 -10.23
N GLN A 51 6.50 -5.57 -8.95
CA GLN A 51 5.55 -5.71 -7.86
C GLN A 51 4.77 -4.39 -7.67
N PRO A 52 3.47 -4.45 -7.32
CA PRO A 52 2.72 -3.25 -7.02
C PRO A 52 3.21 -2.60 -5.72
N VAL A 53 3.20 -1.26 -5.71
CA VAL A 53 3.44 -0.44 -4.51
C VAL A 53 2.28 -0.60 -3.54
N ILE A 54 1.05 -0.66 -4.05
CA ILE A 54 -0.16 -0.93 -3.28
C ILE A 54 -0.94 -2.04 -3.98
N HIS A 55 -1.30 -3.07 -3.24
CA HIS A 55 -2.24 -4.09 -3.66
C HIS A 55 -3.41 -4.17 -2.68
N TYR A 56 -4.62 -4.14 -3.21
CA TYR A 56 -5.87 -4.22 -2.47
C TYR A 56 -6.69 -5.38 -3.00
N GLN A 57 -7.30 -6.13 -2.08
CA GLN A 57 -8.11 -7.29 -2.41
C GLN A 57 -9.29 -7.45 -1.45
N GLN A 58 -10.43 -7.89 -2.00
CA GLN A 58 -11.61 -8.27 -1.22
C GLN A 58 -11.83 -9.78 -1.27
N ASN A 59 -11.83 -10.43 -0.11
CA ASN A 59 -12.12 -11.87 0.01
C ASN A 59 -13.56 -12.04 0.53
N ILE A 60 -14.47 -12.46 -0.33
CA ILE A 60 -15.87 -12.71 0.03
C ILE A 60 -15.98 -14.15 0.54
N SER A 61 -16.35 -14.34 1.82
CA SER A 61 -16.34 -15.65 2.47
C SER A 61 -17.21 -16.70 1.79
N MET A 62 -18.38 -16.32 1.28
CA MET A 62 -19.27 -17.23 0.55
C MET A 62 -18.68 -17.74 -0.77
N LEU A 63 -17.63 -17.07 -1.29
CA LEU A 63 -16.94 -17.41 -2.53
C LEU A 63 -15.49 -17.85 -2.26
N ALA A 64 -15.17 -18.31 -1.04
CA ALA A 64 -13.79 -18.63 -0.64
C ALA A 64 -13.13 -19.73 -1.50
N GLY A 65 -13.94 -20.59 -2.15
CA GLY A 65 -13.46 -21.63 -3.08
C GLY A 65 -13.21 -21.15 -4.51
N ILE A 66 -13.53 -19.88 -4.83
CA ILE A 66 -13.26 -19.28 -6.13
C ILE A 66 -11.99 -18.43 -6.00
N ASP A 67 -11.00 -18.71 -6.85
CA ASP A 67 -9.75 -17.96 -6.93
C ASP A 67 -9.85 -16.79 -7.93
N ASP A 68 -11.00 -16.13 -7.90
CA ASP A 68 -11.32 -14.95 -8.71
C ASP A 68 -11.92 -13.91 -7.76
N ARG A 69 -11.21 -12.80 -7.54
CA ARG A 69 -11.49 -11.84 -6.46
C ARG A 69 -11.32 -10.40 -6.93
N PRO A 70 -12.12 -9.45 -6.42
CA PRO A 70 -11.93 -8.04 -6.75
C PRO A 70 -10.56 -7.58 -6.25
N THR A 71 -9.74 -7.06 -7.17
CA THR A 71 -8.40 -6.56 -6.83
C THR A 71 -8.14 -5.18 -7.45
N LEU A 72 -7.23 -4.46 -6.81
CA LEU A 72 -6.65 -3.20 -7.28
C LEU A 72 -5.15 -3.29 -7.06
N SER A 73 -4.36 -3.01 -8.09
CA SER A 73 -2.91 -2.96 -8.03
C SER A 73 -2.44 -1.62 -8.56
N VAL A 74 -1.69 -0.87 -7.74
CA VAL A 74 -1.07 0.41 -8.10
C VAL A 74 0.44 0.21 -8.16
N TYR A 75 1.02 0.46 -9.32
CA TYR A 75 2.44 0.33 -9.59
C TYR A 75 3.15 1.67 -9.42
N GLY A 76 4.45 1.64 -9.14
CA GLY A 76 5.22 2.86 -8.90
C GLY A 76 5.40 3.72 -10.15
N ASP A 77 5.28 3.13 -11.35
CA ASP A 77 5.22 3.89 -12.59
C ASP A 77 3.87 4.63 -12.77
N GLY A 78 2.91 4.45 -11.86
CA GLY A 78 1.58 5.03 -11.90
C GLY A 78 0.53 4.20 -12.62
N ARG A 79 0.88 3.03 -13.19
CA ARG A 79 -0.15 2.14 -13.76
C ARG A 79 -1.06 1.66 -12.64
N VAL A 80 -2.36 1.64 -12.90
CA VAL A 80 -3.36 1.08 -12.00
C VAL A 80 -4.11 0.00 -12.75
N HIS A 81 -4.17 -1.20 -12.16
CA HIS A 81 -4.91 -2.33 -12.68
C HIS A 81 -6.03 -2.70 -11.70
N VAL A 82 -7.26 -2.76 -12.18
CA VAL A 82 -8.44 -3.14 -11.40
C VAL A 82 -9.05 -4.37 -12.05
N HIS A 83 -9.18 -5.44 -11.28
CA HIS A 83 -9.85 -6.66 -11.70
C HIS A 83 -11.19 -6.79 -11.01
N TYR A 84 -12.25 -6.97 -11.79
CA TYR A 84 -13.57 -7.35 -11.30
C TYR A 84 -13.90 -8.79 -11.76
N PRO A 85 -14.16 -9.71 -10.83
CA PRO A 85 -14.51 -11.10 -11.12
C PRO A 85 -15.71 -11.28 -12.04
N GLU A 86 -15.78 -12.44 -12.70
CA GLU A 86 -16.84 -12.76 -13.66
C GLU A 86 -18.25 -12.73 -13.06
N TYR A 87 -18.37 -13.03 -11.77
CA TYR A 87 -19.65 -12.99 -11.05
C TYR A 87 -20.15 -11.58 -10.72
N MET A 88 -19.40 -10.52 -11.04
CA MET A 88 -19.79 -9.12 -10.80
C MET A 88 -20.36 -8.46 -12.05
N LYS A 89 -21.32 -7.55 -11.87
CA LYS A 89 -21.96 -6.80 -12.98
C LYS A 89 -20.97 -6.02 -13.87
N LYS A 90 -19.81 -5.63 -13.32
CA LYS A 90 -18.74 -4.90 -14.03
C LYS A 90 -17.53 -5.79 -14.29
N ALA A 91 -17.74 -7.08 -14.53
CA ALA A 91 -16.67 -8.03 -14.75
C ALA A 91 -15.68 -7.60 -15.85
N GLY A 92 -14.41 -7.89 -15.60
CA GLY A 92 -13.29 -7.66 -16.50
C GLY A 92 -12.18 -6.83 -15.86
N ASP A 93 -11.13 -6.62 -16.64
CA ASP A 93 -9.96 -5.87 -16.26
C ASP A 93 -10.06 -4.43 -16.76
N TYR A 94 -9.61 -3.51 -15.92
CA TYR A 94 -9.63 -2.08 -16.17
C TYR A 94 -8.27 -1.50 -15.84
N GLU A 95 -7.82 -0.55 -16.65
CA GLU A 95 -6.60 0.19 -16.37
C GLU A 95 -6.80 1.69 -16.42
N MET A 96 -5.96 2.40 -15.67
CA MET A 96 -5.76 3.84 -15.79
C MET A 96 -4.32 4.18 -15.41
N LYS A 97 -3.97 5.46 -15.56
CA LYS A 97 -2.67 6.00 -15.18
C LYS A 97 -2.84 7.09 -14.13
N LEU A 98 -2.12 6.94 -13.02
CA LEU A 98 -1.84 7.99 -12.05
C LEU A 98 -0.49 8.63 -12.39
N SER A 99 -0.34 9.90 -12.09
CA SER A 99 0.97 10.54 -12.01
C SER A 99 1.76 10.01 -10.81
N GLU A 100 3.09 10.15 -10.84
CA GLU A 100 3.94 9.75 -9.71
C GLU A 100 3.57 10.48 -8.41
N ASP A 101 3.12 11.73 -8.52
CA ASP A 101 2.69 12.54 -7.38
C ASP A 101 1.34 12.05 -6.82
N GLU A 102 0.44 11.56 -7.66
CA GLU A 102 -0.79 10.90 -7.20
C GLU A 102 -0.49 9.57 -6.49
N VAL A 103 0.48 8.78 -6.97
CA VAL A 103 0.94 7.57 -6.28
C VAL A 103 1.54 7.91 -4.92
N ALA A 104 2.43 8.91 -4.87
CA ALA A 104 3.01 9.37 -3.62
C ALA A 104 1.94 9.90 -2.65
N GLY A 105 0.98 10.70 -3.13
CA GLY A 105 -0.14 11.20 -2.35
C GLY A 105 -1.04 10.08 -1.82
N LEU A 106 -1.26 9.03 -2.61
CA LEU A 106 -2.01 7.86 -2.17
C LEU A 106 -1.30 7.14 -1.01
N VAL A 107 0.01 6.88 -1.14
CA VAL A 107 0.80 6.27 -0.04
C VAL A 107 0.82 7.15 1.21
N GLN A 108 0.99 8.46 1.06
CA GLN A 108 0.92 9.41 2.17
C GLN A 108 -0.45 9.39 2.86
N SER A 109 -1.54 9.25 2.10
CA SER A 109 -2.89 9.13 2.67
C SER A 109 -3.05 7.86 3.50
N LEU A 110 -2.51 6.72 3.05
CA LEU A 110 -2.51 5.47 3.79
C LEU A 110 -1.72 5.58 5.10
N HIS A 111 -0.60 6.31 5.08
CA HIS A 111 0.18 6.59 6.29
C HIS A 111 -0.58 7.49 7.27
N LYS A 112 -1.18 8.58 6.76
CA LYS A 112 -1.96 9.52 7.56
C LYS A 112 -3.12 8.82 8.28
N ASP A 113 -3.77 7.88 7.62
CA ASP A 113 -4.86 7.06 8.16
C ASP A 113 -4.35 5.88 9.03
N GLY A 114 -3.04 5.78 9.24
CA GLY A 114 -2.40 4.81 10.13
C GLY A 114 -2.30 3.39 9.58
N VAL A 115 -2.53 3.15 8.28
CA VAL A 115 -2.48 1.80 7.67
C VAL A 115 -1.07 1.22 7.71
N LEU A 116 -0.03 2.04 7.49
CA LEU A 116 1.36 1.58 7.47
C LEU A 116 1.84 1.13 8.87
N GLU A 117 1.27 1.72 9.91
CA GLU A 117 1.59 1.48 11.32
C GLU A 117 0.55 0.59 12.00
N PHE A 118 -0.51 0.18 11.30
CA PHE A 118 -1.67 -0.46 11.91
C PHE A 118 -1.29 -1.74 12.68
N ASP A 119 -1.54 -1.75 13.98
CA ASP A 119 -1.35 -2.93 14.83
C ASP A 119 -2.65 -3.73 14.88
N GLN A 120 -2.72 -4.74 14.02
CA GLN A 120 -3.92 -5.55 13.84
C GLN A 120 -4.29 -6.31 15.12
N ASP A 121 -3.32 -6.80 15.87
CA ASP A 121 -3.60 -7.65 17.04
C ASP A 121 -4.01 -6.81 18.25
N LYS A 122 -3.40 -5.63 18.42
CA LYS A 122 -3.85 -4.64 19.41
C LYS A 122 -5.30 -4.22 19.18
N VAL A 123 -5.67 -3.85 17.95
CA VAL A 123 -7.05 -3.43 17.65
C VAL A 123 -8.04 -4.60 17.81
N LYS A 124 -7.66 -5.82 17.38
CA LYS A 124 -8.48 -7.02 17.64
C LYS A 124 -8.71 -7.27 19.12
N ALA A 125 -7.69 -7.08 19.96
CA ALA A 125 -7.81 -7.26 21.40
C ALA A 125 -8.80 -6.27 22.02
N LYS A 126 -8.70 -4.98 21.66
CA LYS A 126 -9.65 -3.95 22.09
C LYS A 126 -11.09 -4.30 21.71
N ILE A 127 -11.31 -4.68 20.44
CA ILE A 127 -12.64 -5.05 19.93
C ILE A 127 -13.17 -6.32 20.60
N ARG A 128 -12.30 -7.30 20.90
CA ARG A 128 -12.71 -8.51 21.63
C ARG A 128 -13.20 -8.17 23.04
N SER A 129 -12.50 -7.26 23.73
CA SER A 129 -12.90 -6.76 25.05
C SER A 129 -14.27 -6.09 25.00
N GLU A 130 -14.48 -5.18 24.05
CA GLU A 130 -15.77 -4.50 23.89
C GLU A 130 -16.90 -5.47 23.53
N ARG A 131 -16.64 -6.43 22.64
CA ARG A 131 -17.64 -7.47 22.32
C ARG A 131 -18.02 -8.31 23.54
N LYS A 132 -17.08 -8.57 24.45
CA LYS A 132 -17.37 -9.28 25.70
C LYS A 132 -18.31 -8.45 26.58
N ALA A 133 -18.02 -7.17 26.78
CA ALA A 133 -18.88 -6.26 27.53
C ALA A 133 -20.31 -6.15 26.92
N LEU A 134 -20.41 -6.07 25.59
CA LEU A 134 -21.72 -6.04 24.90
C LEU A 134 -22.49 -7.36 25.03
N ARG A 135 -21.80 -8.49 25.07
CA ARG A 135 -22.44 -9.80 25.30
C ARG A 135 -22.97 -9.92 26.73
N GLU A 136 -22.22 -9.43 27.70
CA GLU A 136 -22.62 -9.39 29.10
C GLU A 136 -23.84 -8.47 29.32
N SER A 137 -24.00 -7.43 28.49
CA SER A 137 -25.21 -6.59 28.46
C SER A 137 -26.36 -7.17 27.61
N GLY A 138 -26.25 -8.39 27.10
CA GLY A 138 -27.30 -9.08 26.34
C GLY A 138 -27.37 -8.72 24.85
N GLN A 139 -26.45 -7.90 24.33
CA GLN A 139 -26.44 -7.51 22.92
C GLN A 139 -25.65 -8.51 22.05
N LEU A 140 -26.37 -9.32 21.27
CA LEU A 140 -25.81 -10.27 20.32
C LEU A 140 -25.89 -9.75 18.89
N TYR A 141 -24.84 -9.99 18.11
CA TYR A 141 -24.76 -9.58 16.71
C TYR A 141 -24.12 -10.69 15.89
N ALA A 142 -24.74 -11.00 14.76
CA ALA A 142 -24.21 -11.89 13.74
C ALA A 142 -24.05 -11.10 12.42
N ILE A 143 -22.97 -11.38 11.69
CA ILE A 143 -22.78 -10.88 10.33
C ILE A 143 -22.80 -12.12 9.43
N SER A 144 -23.82 -12.22 8.57
CA SER A 144 -24.02 -13.37 7.67
C SER A 144 -22.97 -13.42 6.57
N ASP A 145 -22.64 -12.26 5.99
CA ASP A 145 -21.78 -12.18 4.82
C ASP A 145 -20.46 -11.54 5.21
N ALA A 146 -19.47 -12.37 5.55
CA ALA A 146 -18.16 -11.87 5.91
C ALA A 146 -17.36 -11.52 4.65
N MET A 147 -16.88 -10.29 4.57
CA MET A 147 -15.89 -9.84 3.61
C MET A 147 -14.59 -9.54 4.35
N GLU A 148 -13.47 -10.07 3.88
CA GLU A 148 -12.16 -9.74 4.41
C GLU A 148 -11.41 -8.83 3.44
N THR A 149 -11.04 -7.65 3.93
CA THR A 149 -10.19 -6.71 3.21
C THR A 149 -8.74 -7.05 3.44
N VAL A 150 -7.94 -7.05 2.37
CA VAL A 150 -6.48 -7.15 2.43
C VAL A 150 -5.88 -5.95 1.70
N VAL A 151 -4.90 -5.30 2.35
CA VAL A 151 -4.09 -4.23 1.76
C VAL A 151 -2.62 -4.59 1.99
N ASP A 152 -1.86 -4.72 0.91
CA ASP A 152 -0.43 -4.97 0.90
C ASP A 152 0.28 -3.73 0.34
N ILE A 153 1.27 -3.21 1.06
CA ILE A 153 2.03 -1.99 0.70
C ILE A 153 3.51 -2.31 0.69
N ARG A 154 4.20 -1.98 -0.39
CA ARG A 154 5.63 -2.23 -0.59
C ARG A 154 6.34 -0.94 -0.94
N LEU A 155 7.34 -0.58 -0.13
CA LEU A 155 8.11 0.64 -0.26
C LEU A 155 9.59 0.35 0.00
N ASP A 156 10.46 1.12 -0.63
CA ASP A 156 11.88 1.13 -0.31
C ASP A 156 12.21 2.31 0.60
N GLU A 157 13.18 2.10 1.50
CA GLU A 157 13.67 3.13 2.42
C GLU A 157 12.57 3.91 3.16
N TYR A 158 11.51 3.21 3.58
CA TYR A 158 10.41 3.82 4.31
C TYR A 158 10.88 4.43 5.62
N GLN A 159 10.58 5.70 5.83
CA GLN A 159 10.91 6.46 7.01
C GLN A 159 9.65 7.19 7.49
N ARG A 160 9.15 6.83 8.67
CA ARG A 160 7.90 7.38 9.23
C ARG A 160 7.92 8.92 9.32
N ASP A 161 9.02 9.47 9.78
CA ASP A 161 9.28 10.89 9.95
C ASP A 161 10.81 11.12 10.02
N LYS A 162 11.24 12.37 9.98
CA LYS A 162 12.68 12.74 10.05
C LYS A 162 13.45 12.14 11.24
N SER A 163 12.78 11.82 12.34
CA SER A 163 13.41 11.26 13.54
C SER A 163 13.49 9.74 13.54
N SER A 164 12.69 9.09 12.70
CA SER A 164 12.61 7.64 12.59
C SER A 164 13.73 7.08 11.70
N ALA A 165 14.20 5.88 12.00
CA ALA A 165 15.14 5.18 11.12
C ALA A 165 14.47 4.78 9.80
N SER A 166 15.25 4.77 8.72
CA SER A 166 14.79 4.28 7.41
C SER A 166 14.79 2.75 7.39
N ILE A 167 13.70 2.17 6.89
CA ILE A 167 13.48 0.73 6.76
C ILE A 167 13.59 0.35 5.28
N LYS A 168 14.58 -0.46 4.94
CA LYS A 168 14.74 -1.02 3.59
C LYS A 168 13.72 -2.14 3.34
N ASN A 169 13.26 -2.29 2.10
CA ASN A 169 12.30 -3.33 1.69
C ASN A 169 11.07 -3.38 2.61
N PHE A 170 10.51 -2.21 2.93
CA PHE A 170 9.36 -2.10 3.81
C PHE A 170 8.15 -2.79 3.18
N HIS A 171 7.54 -3.70 3.93
CA HIS A 171 6.34 -4.43 3.52
C HIS A 171 5.34 -4.41 4.66
N LYS A 172 4.18 -3.80 4.41
CA LYS A 172 3.05 -3.80 5.34
C LYS A 172 1.88 -4.56 4.74
N ARG A 173 1.36 -5.53 5.51
CA ARG A 173 0.12 -6.24 5.21
C ARG A 173 -0.92 -5.93 6.27
N PHE A 174 -2.05 -5.36 5.84
CA PHE A 174 -3.23 -5.11 6.65
C PHE A 174 -4.34 -6.06 6.22
N LYS A 175 -4.94 -6.79 7.19
CA LYS A 175 -6.03 -7.73 6.92
C LYS A 175 -7.15 -7.57 7.92
N TRP A 176 -8.36 -7.28 7.47
CA TRP A 176 -9.48 -7.03 8.37
C TRP A 176 -10.83 -7.52 7.85
N LYS A 177 -11.56 -8.25 8.69
CA LYS A 177 -12.90 -8.76 8.38
C LYS A 177 -13.97 -7.71 8.68
N ASN A 178 -14.85 -7.45 7.72
CA ASN A 178 -16.00 -6.56 7.84
C ASN A 178 -15.61 -5.17 8.35
N ILE A 179 -14.56 -4.59 7.75
CA ILE A 179 -13.97 -3.34 8.24
C ILE A 179 -14.99 -2.19 8.30
N GLU A 180 -15.86 -2.08 7.31
CA GLU A 180 -16.91 -1.06 7.25
C GLU A 180 -17.88 -1.19 8.42
N GLN A 181 -18.47 -2.38 8.60
CA GLN A 181 -19.43 -2.63 9.68
C GLN A 181 -18.77 -2.51 11.06
N GLN A 182 -17.51 -2.95 11.19
CA GLN A 182 -16.79 -2.84 12.45
C GLN A 182 -16.40 -1.39 12.77
N ALA A 183 -16.00 -0.58 11.79
CA ALA A 183 -15.69 0.83 11.99
C ALA A 183 -16.92 1.64 12.40
N LEU A 184 -18.09 1.33 11.83
CA LEU A 184 -19.36 1.94 12.23
C LEU A 184 -19.73 1.58 13.67
N ARG A 185 -19.57 0.30 14.04
CA ARG A 185 -19.95 -0.22 15.35
C ARG A 185 -18.99 0.19 16.46
N PHE A 186 -17.70 0.09 16.21
CA PHE A 186 -16.63 0.38 17.18
C PHE A 186 -16.01 1.74 16.83
N ASN A 187 -16.85 2.76 16.66
CA ASN A 187 -16.45 4.10 16.19
C ASN A 187 -15.51 4.86 17.13
N GLN A 188 -15.39 4.41 18.39
CA GLN A 188 -14.41 4.91 19.36
C GLN A 188 -12.99 4.36 19.10
N GLN A 189 -12.87 3.27 18.35
CA GLN A 189 -11.58 2.69 17.93
C GLN A 189 -11.06 3.46 16.72
N ARG A 190 -10.47 4.63 16.96
CA ARG A 190 -9.98 5.55 15.92
C ARG A 190 -9.10 4.87 14.90
N GLU A 191 -8.18 4.00 15.33
CA GLU A 191 -7.29 3.28 14.41
C GLU A 191 -8.09 2.48 13.36
N LEU A 192 -9.20 1.84 13.75
CA LEU A 192 -10.05 1.09 12.84
C LEU A 192 -10.85 2.01 11.90
N VAL A 193 -11.37 3.12 12.43
CA VAL A 193 -12.14 4.11 11.65
C VAL A 193 -11.27 4.78 10.59
N ASP A 194 -10.04 5.12 10.95
CA ASP A 194 -9.09 5.76 10.05
C ASP A 194 -8.63 4.74 8.98
N ALA A 195 -8.31 3.50 9.37
CA ALA A 195 -8.03 2.41 8.40
C ALA A 195 -9.20 2.14 7.44
N HIS A 196 -10.45 2.24 7.91
CA HIS A 196 -11.63 2.16 7.03
C HIS A 196 -11.69 3.30 6.01
N SER A 197 -11.27 4.51 6.39
CA SER A 197 -11.21 5.65 5.46
C SER A 197 -10.25 5.39 4.31
N SER A 198 -9.09 4.79 4.59
CA SER A 198 -8.15 4.31 3.57
C SER A 198 -8.75 3.26 2.64
N VAL A 199 -9.46 2.27 3.19
CA VAL A 199 -10.17 1.26 2.37
C VAL A 199 -11.20 1.92 1.46
N LYS A 200 -11.96 2.90 1.97
CA LYS A 200 -12.93 3.66 1.16
C LYS A 200 -12.24 4.44 0.05
N ASN A 201 -11.06 5.00 0.28
CA ASN A 201 -10.28 5.69 -0.76
C ASN A 201 -9.84 4.71 -1.86
N LEU A 202 -9.35 3.53 -1.50
CA LEU A 202 -8.99 2.48 -2.47
C LEU A 202 -10.20 2.00 -3.26
N GLN A 203 -11.36 1.82 -2.61
CA GLN A 203 -12.61 1.46 -3.29
C GLN A 203 -13.09 2.55 -4.25
N ARG A 204 -12.93 3.84 -3.91
CA ARG A 204 -13.20 4.94 -4.84
C ARG A 204 -12.27 4.89 -6.05
N LEU A 205 -11.00 4.54 -5.86
CA LEU A 205 -10.04 4.39 -6.95
C LEU A 205 -10.45 3.27 -7.93
N MET A 206 -11.04 2.18 -7.43
CA MET A 206 -11.63 1.13 -8.28
C MET A 206 -12.85 1.59 -9.09
N GLN A 207 -13.42 2.74 -8.76
CA GLN A 207 -14.59 3.34 -9.41
C GLN A 207 -14.24 4.65 -10.13
N ASP A 208 -12.95 4.98 -10.25
CA ASP A 208 -12.47 6.20 -10.89
C ASP A 208 -12.93 6.26 -12.36
N SER A 209 -13.36 7.44 -12.80
CA SER A 209 -13.90 7.64 -14.15
C SER A 209 -12.83 7.53 -15.25
N ARG A 210 -11.54 7.60 -14.90
CA ARG A 210 -10.42 7.40 -15.82
C ARG A 210 -10.19 5.92 -16.17
N LEU A 211 -10.80 4.99 -15.44
CA LEU A 211 -10.68 3.56 -15.70
C LEU A 211 -11.27 3.21 -17.07
N THR A 212 -10.44 2.59 -17.91
CA THR A 212 -10.83 2.08 -19.21
C THR A 212 -10.77 0.56 -19.20
N LYS A 213 -11.85 -0.07 -19.64
CA LYS A 213 -11.93 -1.54 -19.75
C LYS A 213 -10.91 -2.03 -20.78
N GLN A 214 -10.11 -3.01 -20.40
CA GLN A 214 -9.19 -3.67 -21.32
C GLN A 214 -9.97 -4.64 -22.21
N GLY A 215 -9.60 -4.68 -23.51
CA GLY A 215 -10.14 -5.66 -24.44
C GLY A 215 -9.70 -7.07 -24.03
N ARG A 216 -10.59 -8.05 -24.23
CA ARG A 216 -10.23 -9.48 -24.15
C ARG A 216 -9.39 -9.87 -25.36
#